data_AF-S2KEW3-F1
#
_entry.id   AF-S2KEW3-F1
#
_cell.length_a   1.000
_cell.length_b   1.000
_cell.length_c   1.000
_cell.angle_alpha   90.00
_cell.angle_beta   90.00
_cell.angle_gamma   90.00
#
_symmetry.space_group_name_H-M   'P 1'
#
loop_
_entity.id
_entity.type
_entity.pdbx_description
1 polymer ?
#
loop_
_entity_poly.entity_id
_entity_poly.type
_entity_poly.pdbx_seq_one_letter_code
_entity_poly.pdbx_strand_id
1 'polypeptide(L)'
;MTERVCPKCHGRGEDVEVECANCGGAGLDPEEDKPFAQCLECYGDGMVTVDVCPRCGGAGTIDDEDDEDDEDDEDDEDDEDRVNA
;
A
#
# COMPACT_ATOMS: atom_id res chain seq x y z
N MET A 1 -11.50 -1.87 -21.75
CA MET A 1 -11.91 -2.96 -20.86
C MET A 1 -11.20 -4.26 -21.23
N THR A 2 -9.90 -4.29 -20.96
CA THR A 2 -9.11 -5.53 -20.96
C THR A 2 -8.98 -5.92 -19.51
N GLU A 3 -9.81 -6.85 -19.05
CA GLU A 3 -9.74 -7.35 -17.67
C GLU A 3 -8.58 -8.34 -17.56
N ARG A 4 -7.64 -8.07 -16.65
CA ARG A 4 -6.52 -8.98 -16.36
C ARG A 4 -6.72 -9.65 -15.01
N VAL A 5 -6.26 -10.90 -14.89
CA VAL A 5 -6.29 -11.63 -13.62
C VAL A 5 -5.45 -10.88 -12.59
N CYS A 6 -6.03 -10.64 -11.41
CA CYS A 6 -5.35 -9.92 -10.34
C CYS A 6 -4.06 -10.67 -9.94
N PRO A 7 -2.88 -10.06 -10.08
CA PRO A 7 -1.60 -10.74 -9.82
C PRO A 7 -1.37 -11.00 -8.31
N LYS A 8 -2.12 -10.32 -7.43
CA LYS A 8 -1.99 -10.47 -5.98
C LYS A 8 -2.74 -11.71 -5.47
N CYS A 9 -4.01 -11.85 -5.86
CA CYS A 9 -4.83 -13.01 -5.46
C CYS A 9 -4.85 -14.15 -6.50
N HIS A 10 -4.20 -13.97 -7.66
CA HIS A 10 -4.19 -14.92 -8.77
C HIS A 10 -5.60 -15.37 -9.19
N GLY A 11 -6.56 -14.42 -9.19
CA GLY A 11 -7.95 -14.71 -9.54
C GLY A 11 -8.85 -15.21 -8.41
N ARG A 12 -8.33 -15.40 -7.18
CA ARG A 12 -9.17 -15.85 -6.05
C ARG A 12 -10.14 -14.80 -5.54
N GLY A 13 -9.71 -13.54 -5.42
CA GLY A 13 -10.50 -12.47 -4.80
C GLY A 13 -10.49 -12.48 -3.27
N GLU A 14 -10.33 -13.64 -2.63
CA GLU A 14 -10.41 -13.83 -1.18
C GLU A 14 -9.24 -14.67 -0.61
N ASP A 15 -9.14 -14.75 0.71
CA ASP A 15 -8.12 -15.48 1.48
C ASP A 15 -6.68 -15.16 1.03
N VAL A 16 -6.35 -13.87 1.02
CA VAL A 16 -5.06 -13.39 0.52
C VAL A 16 -4.16 -13.00 1.68
N GLU A 17 -2.94 -13.53 1.70
CA GLU A 17 -1.89 -13.07 2.60
C GLU A 17 -1.36 -11.72 2.11
N VAL A 18 -1.42 -10.73 2.99
CA VAL A 18 -0.93 -9.38 2.72
C VAL A 18 -0.06 -8.90 3.87
N GLU A 19 0.84 -7.97 3.56
CA GLU A 19 1.66 -7.32 4.58
C GLU A 19 0.77 -6.62 5.60
N CYS A 20 1.08 -6.81 6.88
CA CYS A 20 0.36 -6.20 7.96
C CYS A 20 0.47 -4.67 7.85
N ALA A 21 -0.66 -3.99 7.67
CA ALA A 21 -0.71 -2.54 7.51
C ALA A 21 -0.24 -1.79 8.77
N ASN A 22 -0.36 -2.40 9.95
CA ASN A 22 0.03 -1.78 11.22
C ASN A 22 1.56 -1.71 11.36
N CYS A 23 2.28 -2.81 11.07
CA CYS A 23 3.74 -2.86 11.21
C CYS A 23 4.50 -2.78 9.87
N GLY A 24 3.80 -2.64 8.74
CA GLY A 24 4.40 -2.60 7.40
C GLY A 24 5.22 -3.85 7.07
N GLY A 25 4.82 -5.03 7.54
CA GLY A 25 5.58 -6.27 7.33
C GLY A 25 6.71 -6.53 8.33
N ALA A 26 6.99 -5.61 9.26
CA ALA A 26 8.11 -5.77 10.20
C ALA A 26 7.85 -6.81 11.32
N GLY A 27 6.58 -7.11 11.62
CA GLY A 27 6.19 -7.95 12.75
C GLY A 27 6.39 -7.28 14.12
N LEU A 28 6.86 -6.03 14.16
CA LEU A 28 7.19 -5.30 15.37
C LEU A 28 6.24 -4.12 15.56
N ASP A 29 5.92 -3.81 16.81
CA ASP A 29 5.06 -2.67 17.15
C ASP A 29 5.84 -1.36 16.98
N PRO A 30 5.39 -0.43 16.10
CA PRO A 30 6.10 0.82 15.84
C PRO A 30 5.85 1.90 16.90
N GLU A 31 4.83 1.75 17.76
CA GLU A 31 4.41 2.78 18.71
C GLU A 31 5.12 2.68 20.06
N GLU A 32 5.79 1.56 20.34
CA GLU A 32 6.40 1.31 21.64
C GLU A 32 7.91 1.62 21.66
N ASP A 33 8.38 2.34 22.70
CA ASP A 33 9.80 2.43 23.13
C ASP A 33 10.43 1.06 23.49
N LYS A 34 9.77 -0.04 23.11
CA LYS A 34 10.16 -1.43 23.35
C LYS A 34 10.48 -2.07 22.00
N PRO A 35 11.75 -2.08 21.57
CA PRO A 35 12.17 -2.60 20.26
C PRO A 35 11.95 -4.11 20.07
N PHE A 36 11.42 -4.81 21.09
CA PHE A 36 11.08 -6.24 21.07
C PHE A 36 9.58 -6.48 21.20
N ALA A 37 8.74 -5.43 21.20
CA ALA A 37 7.30 -5.58 21.19
C ALA A 37 6.87 -6.09 19.81
N GLN A 38 6.13 -7.20 19.81
CA GLN A 38 5.54 -7.76 18.61
C GLN A 38 4.29 -6.97 18.26
N CYS A 39 4.05 -6.77 16.97
CA CYS A 39 2.82 -6.15 16.48
C CYS A 39 1.61 -6.97 16.94
N LEU A 40 0.62 -6.31 17.55
CA LEU A 40 -0.58 -6.98 18.09
C LEU A 40 -1.60 -7.40 17.02
N GLU A 41 -1.48 -6.85 15.81
CA GLU A 41 -2.35 -7.19 14.69
C GLU A 41 -1.90 -8.49 14.02
N CYS A 42 -0.61 -8.58 13.67
CA CYS A 42 -0.05 -9.77 13.02
C CYS A 42 0.69 -10.72 13.99
N TYR A 43 0.68 -10.44 15.29
CA TYR A 43 1.33 -11.24 16.33
C TYR A 43 2.81 -11.59 16.07
N GLY A 44 3.54 -10.75 15.34
CA GLY A 44 4.94 -11.01 14.98
C GLY A 44 5.18 -11.62 13.59
N ASP A 45 4.14 -12.08 12.89
CA ASP A 45 4.30 -12.72 11.57
C ASP A 45 4.64 -11.73 10.44
N GLY A 46 4.30 -10.45 10.61
CA GLY A 46 4.43 -9.41 9.58
C GLY A 46 3.38 -9.52 8.45
N MET A 47 2.67 -10.64 8.37
CA MET A 47 1.61 -10.89 7.40
C MET A 47 0.26 -11.08 8.10
N VAL A 48 -0.81 -10.70 7.41
CA VAL A 48 -2.19 -10.96 7.84
C VAL A 48 -2.97 -11.55 6.67
N THR A 49 -3.87 -12.49 6.98
CA THR A 49 -4.79 -13.03 5.99
C THR A 49 -6.03 -12.15 5.97
N VAL A 50 -6.35 -11.60 4.81
CA VAL A 50 -7.57 -10.80 4.62
C VAL A 50 -8.58 -11.56 3.80
N ASP A 51 -9.84 -11.43 4.20
CA ASP A 51 -10.98 -12.07 3.52
C ASP A 51 -11.18 -11.52 2.11
N VAL A 52 -10.86 -10.24 1.88
CA VAL A 52 -11.04 -9.58 0.59
C VAL A 52 -9.70 -9.06 0.10
N CYS A 53 -9.34 -9.40 -1.14
CA CYS A 53 -8.12 -8.93 -1.76
C CYS A 53 -8.15 -7.41 -1.90
N PRO A 54 -7.20 -6.67 -1.29
CA PRO A 54 -7.22 -5.20 -1.32
C PRO A 54 -6.86 -4.61 -2.68
N ARG A 55 -6.36 -5.43 -3.62
CA ARG A 55 -5.98 -4.98 -4.97
C ARG A 55 -7.13 -5.02 -5.97
N CYS A 56 -8.03 -6.00 -5.85
CA CYS A 56 -9.18 -6.14 -6.75
C CYS A 56 -10.54 -6.02 -6.04
N GLY A 57 -10.55 -5.70 -4.75
CA GLY A 57 -11.78 -5.58 -3.96
C GLY A 57 -12.62 -6.86 -3.89
N GLY A 58 -12.02 -8.02 -4.13
CA GLY A 58 -12.73 -9.30 -4.20
C GLY A 58 -13.15 -9.75 -5.61
N ALA A 59 -12.93 -8.93 -6.65
CA ALA A 59 -13.35 -9.27 -8.02
C ALA A 59 -12.53 -10.41 -8.66
N GLY A 60 -11.28 -10.59 -8.22
CA GLY A 60 -10.34 -11.55 -8.83
C GLY A 60 -9.70 -11.05 -10.14
N THR A 61 -10.26 -10.01 -10.76
CA THR A 61 -9.72 -9.30 -11.94
C THR A 61 -9.47 -7.82 -11.60
N ILE A 62 -8.58 -7.18 -12.36
CA ILE A 62 -8.37 -5.73 -12.34
C ILE A 62 -8.48 -5.21 -13.78
N ASP A 63 -9.01 -4.01 -13.95
CA ASP A 63 -9.03 -3.32 -15.23
C ASP A 63 -7.71 -2.57 -15.42
N ASP A 64 -7.05 -2.71 -16.57
CA ASP A 64 -5.79 -2.01 -16.88
C ASP A 64 -5.96 -0.47 -17.04
N GLU A 65 -7.17 0.09 -16.84
CA GLU A 65 -7.48 1.53 -16.96
C GLU A 65 -7.38 2.29 -15.60
N ASP A 66 -7.09 1.60 -14.48
CA ASP A 66 -6.92 2.18 -13.13
C ASP A 66 -5.47 2.65 -12.82
N ASP A 67 -4.57 2.67 -13.80
CA ASP A 67 -3.16 3.11 -13.67
C ASP A 67 -2.95 4.56 -14.18
N GLU A 68 -4.02 5.36 -14.23
CA GLU A 68 -4.02 6.77 -14.64
C GLU A 68 -4.56 7.66 -13.50
N ASP A 69 -3.80 7.85 -12.41
CA ASP A 69 -4.04 8.97 -11.50
C ASP A 69 -2.71 9.51 -10.93
N ASP A 70 -2.51 10.82 -11.17
CA ASP A 70 -1.50 11.75 -10.65
C ASP A 70 -0.08 11.75 -11.27
N GLU A 71 -0.02 11.91 -12.60
CA GLU A 71 0.97 12.84 -13.20
C GLU A 71 0.28 14.21 -13.41
N ASP A 72 0.02 14.95 -12.33
CA ASP A 72 -0.27 16.38 -12.44
C ASP A 72 1.07 17.13 -12.54
N ASP A 73 1.44 17.30 -13.80
CA ASP A 73 2.57 18.02 -14.38
C ASP A 73 2.60 19.51 -14.00
N GLU A 74 3.84 20.05 -13.95
CA GLU A 74 4.24 21.42 -14.36
C GLU A 74 3.69 22.64 -13.56
N ASP A 75 4.42 23.74 -13.32
CA ASP A 75 5.83 24.14 -13.36
C ASP A 75 5.85 25.58 -12.78
N ASP A 76 7.02 26.03 -12.32
CA ASP A 76 7.49 27.43 -12.19
C ASP A 76 6.55 28.60 -11.78
N GLU A 77 6.86 29.23 -10.63
CA GLU A 77 7.00 30.70 -10.56
C GLU A 77 8.26 31.10 -9.75
N ASP A 78 9.28 31.45 -10.55
CA ASP A 78 10.46 32.31 -10.36
C ASP A 78 10.41 33.36 -9.21
N ASP A 79 11.54 33.47 -8.50
CA ASP A 79 12.25 34.69 -8.03
C ASP A 79 11.51 35.76 -7.19
N GLU A 80 11.85 35.84 -5.89
CA GLU A 80 11.88 37.14 -5.16
C GLU A 80 13.13 37.18 -4.23
N ASP A 81 14.22 37.71 -4.81
CA ASP A 81 15.17 38.65 -4.20
C ASP A 81 16.08 38.23 -3.02
N ARG A 82 17.28 37.79 -3.42
CA ARG A 82 18.51 37.96 -2.63
C ARG A 82 19.01 39.41 -2.73
N VAL A 83 18.48 40.32 -1.91
CA VAL A 83 19.17 41.59 -1.64
C VAL A 83 19.19 41.91 -0.15
N ASN A 84 20.30 41.54 0.50
CA ASN A 84 20.81 42.30 1.65
C ASN A 84 22.27 42.61 1.34
N ALA A 85 22.46 43.75 0.67
CA ALA A 85 23.73 44.45 0.52
C ALA A 85 23.95 45.39 1.72
#